data_AF-A0A975F6T1-F1
#
_entry.id   AF-A0A975F6T1-F1
#
_cell.length_a   1.000
_cell.length_b   1.000
_cell.length_c   1.000
_cell.angle_alpha   90.00
_cell.angle_beta   90.00
_cell.angle_gamma   90.00
#
_symmetry.space_group_name_H-M   'P 1'
#
loop_
_entity.id
_entity.type
_entity.pdbx_description
1 polymer ?
#
loop_
_entity_poly.entity_id
_entity_poly.type
_entity_poly.pdbx_seq_one_letter_code
_entity_poly.pdbx_strand_id
1 'polypeptide(L)'
;MLKFPYAISDFYTLRREGYLYLDRSNAVPVLEEAGRQLVFLRPRRFGKSLLLSLLANYYDINTLDKFEMLFGDLAVGRNPTAERNQYLILRLDFSKVSAKGNVEDIQRSLFIHINQSIQDFMQRYQPLLKHPVVIMADALGSFQSVMDAVKNSGHSIYLLVDEYDNFANEVLVHDVGNRQRYSDLLESEGVVKTLFKIIKAGASEGKIARVFITGVSPLVLSDMTSGYNVATNIYLDEDFNNLCGISEPELTGLVDEVVQACGLPTSETSVVLETMRQFYNGYRFCPDISLPTLYNPTLCFYFLRAYQKRCRPPEQMLDGNLAMDASRISYIANLPGGASVIGNILDEQNPVLLPYLESQFGVEQLHRLQHDARYMVSLLYFFGVLTIGGLGGELEELRLEVPNRVIYALYVDTLREKALPDLAQRREVEGLAKQFYQTAELQPLADYLENSYFKVFNNRDYRWGNELTIKAAFMSLLFDDTYYIMDSEAALQRRYADLLMIIRPDMRRLAALQDIVLEFKYLSLADVGMTAETLREQSRETLQQLPVVQSVLQSALVQLRDYQRVLMEKYREPQRLRCLAVVAIGFERVVWESLAQY
;
A
#
# COMPACT_ATOMS: atom_id res chain seq x y z
N MET A 1 0.64 27.32 -13.45
CA MET A 1 1.48 26.33 -12.72
C MET A 1 0.65 25.84 -11.54
N LEU A 2 0.39 24.54 -11.49
CA LEU A 2 -0.48 23.93 -10.48
C LEU A 2 0.19 23.92 -9.11
N LYS A 3 -0.60 24.24 -8.08
CA LYS A 3 -0.20 24.08 -6.68
C LYS A 3 -0.65 22.73 -6.18
N PHE A 4 0.20 21.72 -6.30
CA PHE A 4 -0.12 20.37 -5.81
C PHE A 4 -0.14 20.33 -4.27
N PRO A 5 -1.19 19.77 -3.63
CA PRO A 5 -1.35 19.74 -2.17
C PRO A 5 -0.53 18.61 -1.54
N TYR A 6 0.78 18.58 -1.80
CA TYR A 6 1.66 17.56 -1.24
C TYR A 6 1.86 17.78 0.26
N ALA A 7 1.43 16.79 1.06
CA ALA A 7 1.40 16.83 2.52
C ALA A 7 0.46 17.88 3.14
N ILE A 8 -0.53 18.39 2.37
CA ILE A 8 -1.58 19.28 2.88
C ILE A 8 -2.86 18.46 3.07
N SER A 9 -3.30 18.35 4.32
CA SER A 9 -4.55 17.67 4.70
C SER A 9 -5.63 18.63 5.21
N ASP A 10 -5.35 19.93 5.26
CA ASP A 10 -6.33 20.94 5.66
C ASP A 10 -7.06 21.51 4.45
N PHE A 11 -8.33 21.13 4.29
CA PHE A 11 -9.21 21.57 3.20
C PHE A 11 -9.37 23.09 3.19
N TYR A 12 -9.51 23.71 4.38
CA TYR A 12 -9.65 25.16 4.48
C TYR A 12 -8.46 25.90 3.85
N THR A 13 -7.24 25.56 4.27
CA THR A 13 -6.01 26.13 3.72
C THR A 13 -5.87 25.83 2.23
N LEU A 14 -6.17 24.59 1.82
CA LEU A 14 -6.10 24.16 0.43
C LEU A 14 -6.96 25.06 -0.47
N ARG A 15 -8.23 25.28 -0.11
CA ARG A 15 -9.15 26.15 -0.86
C ARG A 15 -8.73 27.62 -0.83
N ARG A 16 -8.43 28.16 0.36
CA ARG A 16 -8.03 29.57 0.54
C ARG A 16 -6.78 29.95 -0.26
N GLU A 17 -5.80 29.05 -0.32
CA GLU A 17 -4.51 29.33 -0.97
C GLU A 17 -4.46 28.90 -2.45
N GLY A 18 -5.58 28.41 -2.99
CA GLY A 18 -5.72 28.01 -4.39
C GLY A 18 -4.87 26.79 -4.76
N TYR A 19 -4.75 25.82 -3.85
CA TYR A 19 -4.18 24.51 -4.18
C TYR A 19 -5.16 23.71 -5.05
N LEU A 20 -4.60 22.81 -5.86
CA LEU A 20 -5.39 21.86 -6.63
C LEU A 20 -6.24 21.01 -5.67
N TYR A 21 -7.55 21.00 -5.91
CA TYR A 21 -8.50 20.12 -5.23
C TYR A 21 -9.22 19.27 -6.27
N LEU A 22 -9.17 17.96 -6.12
CA LEU A 22 -10.02 17.05 -6.91
C LEU A 22 -11.35 16.93 -6.17
N ASP A 23 -12.42 17.39 -6.78
CA ASP A 23 -13.72 17.50 -6.12
C ASP A 23 -14.27 16.11 -5.74
N ARG A 24 -14.49 15.93 -4.44
CA ARG A 24 -15.13 14.75 -3.84
C ARG A 24 -16.39 15.13 -3.07
N SER A 25 -16.82 16.39 -3.15
CA SER A 25 -17.94 16.90 -2.37
C SER A 25 -19.29 16.33 -2.83
N ASN A 26 -19.37 15.79 -4.04
CA ASN A 26 -20.52 15.02 -4.53
C ASN A 26 -20.82 13.77 -3.68
N ALA A 27 -19.85 13.26 -2.92
CA ALA A 27 -20.08 12.14 -2.02
C ALA A 27 -20.79 12.54 -0.72
N VAL A 28 -20.90 13.83 -0.39
CA VAL A 28 -21.52 14.29 0.86
C VAL A 28 -22.96 13.79 1.02
N PRO A 29 -23.87 13.93 0.04
CA PRO A 29 -25.22 13.37 0.15
C PRO A 29 -25.23 11.84 0.31
N VAL A 30 -24.35 11.14 -0.41
CA VAL A 30 -24.25 9.67 -0.34
C VAL A 30 -23.77 9.22 1.04
N LEU A 31 -22.81 9.94 1.64
CA LEU A 31 -22.40 9.76 3.03
C LEU A 31 -23.52 10.07 4.01
N GLU A 32 -24.37 11.05 3.71
CA GLU A 32 -25.52 11.36 4.55
C GLU A 32 -26.55 10.22 4.60
N GLU A 33 -26.79 9.59 3.45
CA GLU A 33 -27.73 8.48 3.25
C GLU A 33 -27.20 7.15 3.80
N ALA A 34 -25.90 6.88 3.68
CA ALA A 34 -25.29 5.61 4.14
C ALA A 34 -25.42 5.38 5.65
N GLY A 35 -25.56 6.45 6.45
CA GLY A 35 -25.87 6.35 7.86
C GLY A 35 -25.28 7.46 8.72
N ARG A 36 -25.58 7.39 10.02
CA ARG A 36 -25.14 8.40 11.00
C ARG A 36 -23.81 8.07 11.66
N GLN A 37 -23.40 6.82 11.67
CA GLN A 37 -22.16 6.38 12.33
C GLN A 37 -21.40 5.52 11.31
N LEU A 38 -20.35 6.07 10.71
CA LEU A 38 -19.66 5.48 9.58
C LEU A 38 -18.20 5.18 9.92
N VAL A 39 -17.71 4.04 9.43
CA VAL A 39 -16.28 3.67 9.48
C VAL A 39 -15.75 3.58 8.05
N PHE A 40 -14.69 4.34 7.80
CA PHE A 40 -14.02 4.41 6.50
C PHE A 40 -12.52 4.12 6.63
N LEU A 41 -12.07 3.06 5.96
CA LEU A 41 -10.70 2.57 5.99
C LEU A 41 -10.08 2.73 4.61
N ARG A 42 -8.86 3.28 4.58
CA ARG A 42 -8.02 3.34 3.38
C ARG A 42 -6.56 3.24 3.82
N PRO A 43 -5.64 2.83 2.93
CA PRO A 43 -4.21 2.87 3.20
C PRO A 43 -3.72 4.26 3.64
N ARG A 44 -2.51 4.33 4.21
CA ARG A 44 -1.90 5.60 4.59
C ARG A 44 -1.77 6.50 3.34
N ARG A 45 -1.81 7.82 3.56
CA ARG A 45 -1.60 8.83 2.50
C ARG A 45 -2.59 8.80 1.32
N PHE A 46 -3.76 8.18 1.48
CA PHE A 46 -4.82 8.13 0.46
C PHE A 46 -5.83 9.30 0.49
N GLY A 47 -5.67 10.27 1.41
CA GLY A 47 -6.54 11.46 1.46
C GLY A 47 -7.62 11.46 2.55
N LYS A 48 -7.65 10.46 3.44
CA LYS A 48 -8.62 10.38 4.55
C LYS A 48 -8.71 11.64 5.41
N SER A 49 -7.55 12.19 5.84
CA SER A 49 -7.55 13.38 6.69
C SER A 49 -8.01 14.64 5.93
N LEU A 50 -7.82 14.71 4.62
CA LEU A 50 -8.36 15.78 3.78
C LEU A 50 -9.89 15.67 3.68
N LEU A 51 -10.41 14.46 3.50
CA LEU A 51 -11.85 14.18 3.57
C LEU A 51 -12.43 14.60 4.93
N LEU A 52 -11.78 14.24 6.04
CA LEU A 52 -12.21 14.70 7.37
C LEU A 52 -12.22 16.23 7.49
N SER A 53 -11.21 16.91 6.97
CA SER A 53 -11.18 18.38 6.97
C SER A 53 -12.29 18.97 6.09
N LEU A 54 -12.62 18.35 4.95
CA LEU A 54 -13.77 18.73 4.14
C LEU A 54 -15.07 18.61 4.93
N LEU A 55 -15.33 17.46 5.55
CA LEU A 55 -16.54 17.23 6.34
C LEU A 55 -16.62 18.22 7.50
N ALA A 56 -15.52 18.42 8.24
CA ALA A 56 -15.45 19.43 9.29
C ALA A 56 -15.85 20.81 8.78
N ASN A 57 -15.30 21.27 7.66
CA ASN A 57 -15.61 22.58 7.10
C ASN A 57 -17.03 22.69 6.52
N TYR A 58 -17.60 21.60 6.00
CA TYR A 58 -18.94 21.60 5.41
C TYR A 58 -20.05 21.66 6.46
N TYR A 59 -19.85 20.94 7.56
CA TYR A 59 -20.87 20.74 8.59
C TYR A 59 -20.79 21.72 9.76
N ASP A 60 -19.64 22.37 9.99
CA ASP A 60 -19.44 23.30 11.11
C ASP A 60 -20.34 24.54 10.99
N ILE A 61 -21.04 24.91 12.06
CA ILE A 61 -21.81 26.14 12.12
C ILE A 61 -20.93 27.39 11.95
N ASN A 62 -19.67 27.34 12.38
CA ASN A 62 -18.73 28.46 12.33
C ASN A 62 -18.13 28.72 10.94
N THR A 63 -18.47 27.92 9.93
CA THR A 63 -18.01 28.12 8.54
C THR A 63 -19.12 28.61 7.62
N LEU A 64 -20.29 28.95 8.16
CA LEU A 64 -21.45 29.45 7.39
C LEU A 64 -21.10 30.67 6.53
N ASP A 65 -20.36 31.64 7.09
CA ASP A 65 -19.92 32.86 6.42
C ASP A 65 -18.85 32.62 5.33
N LYS A 66 -18.25 31.43 5.34
CA LYS A 66 -17.17 31.02 4.43
C LYS A 66 -17.62 29.98 3.40
N PHE A 67 -18.90 29.60 3.42
CA PHE A 67 -19.42 28.52 2.58
C PHE A 67 -19.13 28.74 1.09
N GLU A 68 -19.42 29.94 0.59
CA GLU A 68 -19.22 30.28 -0.82
C GLU A 68 -17.75 30.17 -1.24
N MET A 69 -16.82 30.66 -0.41
CA MET A 69 -15.39 30.60 -0.68
C MET A 69 -14.86 29.16 -0.69
N LEU A 70 -15.39 28.31 0.20
CA LEU A 70 -14.91 26.94 0.35
C LEU A 70 -15.53 25.98 -0.66
N PHE A 71 -16.82 26.16 -0.97
CA PHE A 71 -17.64 25.17 -1.67
C PHE A 71 -18.35 25.68 -2.91
N GLY A 72 -18.49 27.00 -3.14
CA GLY A 72 -19.39 27.56 -4.17
C GLY A 72 -19.20 27.01 -5.58
N ASP A 73 -17.96 26.70 -5.96
CA ASP A 73 -17.61 26.09 -7.24
C ASP A 73 -17.68 24.55 -7.26
N LEU A 74 -17.75 23.90 -6.10
CA LEU A 74 -17.81 22.45 -5.92
C LEU A 74 -19.23 21.90 -6.05
N ALA A 75 -19.36 20.59 -6.30
CA ALA A 75 -20.64 19.91 -6.46
C ALA A 75 -21.61 20.17 -5.29
N VAL A 76 -21.13 20.08 -4.05
CA VAL A 76 -21.96 20.31 -2.85
C VAL A 76 -22.27 21.78 -2.60
N GLY A 77 -21.50 22.73 -3.15
CA GLY A 77 -21.83 24.15 -3.07
C GLY A 77 -22.96 24.53 -4.02
N ARG A 78 -22.97 23.91 -5.20
CA ARG A 78 -24.04 24.07 -6.19
C ARG A 78 -25.33 23.39 -5.76
N ASN A 79 -25.24 22.29 -5.00
CA ASN A 79 -26.39 21.57 -4.45
C ASN A 79 -26.16 21.20 -2.97
N PRO A 80 -26.31 22.15 -2.04
CA PRO A 80 -26.09 21.90 -0.61
C PRO A 80 -27.18 21.03 0.00
N THR A 81 -26.80 20.13 0.90
CA THR A 81 -27.71 19.32 1.69
C THR A 81 -28.38 20.14 2.79
N ALA A 82 -29.44 19.58 3.38
CA ALA A 82 -30.12 20.21 4.49
C ALA A 82 -29.22 20.33 5.73
N GLU A 83 -28.24 19.45 5.90
CA GLU A 83 -27.38 19.38 7.10
C GLU A 83 -26.16 20.32 7.06
N ARG A 84 -25.96 21.03 5.94
CA ARG A 84 -24.91 22.05 5.78
C ARG A 84 -24.85 23.02 6.97
N ASN A 85 -23.66 23.21 7.53
CA ASN A 85 -23.37 24.16 8.62
C ASN A 85 -24.30 24.03 9.86
N GLN A 86 -24.79 22.83 10.21
CA GLN A 86 -25.72 22.64 11.33
C GLN A 86 -25.08 22.12 12.63
N TYR A 87 -23.83 21.67 12.60
CA TYR A 87 -23.23 20.90 13.69
C TYR A 87 -22.10 21.64 14.41
N LEU A 88 -21.84 21.21 15.65
CA LEU A 88 -20.60 21.55 16.36
C LEU A 88 -19.60 20.41 16.14
N ILE A 89 -18.43 20.71 15.57
CA ILE A 89 -17.46 19.69 15.17
C ILE A 89 -16.51 19.39 16.33
N LEU A 90 -16.52 18.14 16.80
CA LEU A 90 -15.53 17.62 17.73
C LEU A 90 -14.63 16.63 17.00
N ARG A 91 -13.33 16.88 16.98
CA ARG A 91 -12.34 16.01 16.32
C ARG A 91 -11.44 15.34 17.34
N LEU A 92 -11.32 14.02 17.24
CA LEU A 92 -10.38 13.20 18.01
C LEU A 92 -9.38 12.57 17.06
N ASP A 93 -8.13 13.01 17.11
CA ASP A 93 -7.03 12.48 16.28
C ASP A 93 -6.10 11.59 17.11
N PHE A 94 -6.25 10.27 17.00
CA PHE A 94 -5.52 9.34 17.86
C PHE A 94 -4.05 9.14 17.48
N SER A 95 -3.61 9.69 16.34
CA SER A 95 -2.17 9.76 15.99
C SER A 95 -1.37 10.59 17.00
N LYS A 96 -2.03 11.51 17.72
CA LYS A 96 -1.45 12.36 18.76
C LYS A 96 -1.32 11.67 20.12
N VAL A 97 -1.87 10.47 20.27
CA VAL A 97 -1.83 9.73 21.52
C VAL A 97 -0.60 8.82 21.51
N SER A 98 0.30 9.03 22.47
CA SER A 98 1.44 8.13 22.66
C SER A 98 0.95 6.73 23.04
N ALA A 99 1.28 5.74 22.21
CA ALA A 99 1.08 4.33 22.50
C ALA A 99 2.30 3.71 23.21
N LYS A 100 3.20 4.52 23.80
CA LYS A 100 4.37 4.06 24.57
C LYS A 100 4.06 3.99 26.06
N GLY A 101 4.71 3.07 26.77
CA GLY A 101 4.55 2.90 28.23
C GLY A 101 3.53 1.82 28.60
N ASN A 102 3.20 1.71 29.88
CA ASN A 102 2.19 0.73 30.32
C ASN A 102 0.76 1.19 29.96
N VAL A 103 -0.25 0.40 30.32
CA VAL A 103 -1.66 0.70 30.04
C VAL A 103 -2.09 2.03 30.67
N GLU A 104 -1.64 2.33 31.89
CA GLU A 104 -1.95 3.58 32.59
C GLU A 104 -1.36 4.81 31.89
N ASP A 105 -0.15 4.71 31.34
CA ASP A 105 0.51 5.79 30.60
C ASP A 105 -0.22 6.10 29.29
N ILE A 106 -0.69 5.05 28.59
CA ILE A 106 -1.51 5.19 27.38
C ILE A 106 -2.85 5.81 27.72
N GLN A 107 -3.53 5.32 28.77
CA GLN A 107 -4.79 5.88 29.25
C GLN A 107 -4.63 7.36 29.62
N ARG A 108 -3.56 7.71 30.34
CA ARG A 108 -3.24 9.10 30.67
C ARG A 108 -3.04 9.95 29.42
N SER A 109 -2.29 9.44 28.44
CA SER A 109 -2.06 10.12 27.16
C SER A 109 -3.36 10.34 26.38
N LEU A 110 -4.24 9.34 26.37
CA LEU A 110 -5.57 9.42 25.75
C LEU A 110 -6.43 10.48 26.45
N PHE A 111 -6.46 10.48 27.79
CA PHE A 111 -7.25 11.44 28.56
C PHE A 111 -6.77 12.88 28.39
N ILE A 112 -5.45 13.10 28.36
CA ILE A 112 -4.86 14.40 28.07
C ILE A 112 -5.34 14.89 26.69
N HIS A 113 -5.24 14.05 25.67
CA HIS A 113 -5.64 14.40 24.29
C HIS A 113 -7.14 14.69 24.16
N ILE A 114 -8.01 13.87 24.77
CA ILE A 114 -9.45 14.11 24.77
C ILE A 114 -9.77 15.43 25.48
N ASN A 115 -9.22 15.66 26.67
CA ASN A 115 -9.46 16.90 27.42
C ASN A 115 -8.97 18.15 26.66
N GLN A 116 -7.80 18.07 26.01
CA GLN A 116 -7.32 19.16 25.14
C GLN A 116 -8.27 19.41 23.97
N SER A 117 -8.74 18.34 23.31
CA SER A 117 -9.71 18.44 22.22
C SER A 117 -11.04 19.07 22.67
N ILE A 118 -11.50 18.76 23.89
CA ILE A 118 -12.68 19.37 24.51
C ILE A 118 -12.42 20.84 24.84
N GLN A 119 -11.26 21.21 25.37
CA GLN A 119 -10.91 22.60 25.66
C GLN A 119 -10.90 23.46 24.39
N ASP A 120 -10.31 22.96 23.29
CA ASP A 120 -10.33 23.62 21.99
C ASP A 120 -11.76 23.78 21.45
N PHE A 121 -12.58 22.73 21.61
CA PHE A 121 -14.00 22.75 21.26
C PHE A 121 -14.77 23.81 22.06
N MET A 122 -14.55 23.89 23.38
CA MET A 122 -15.17 24.88 24.25
C MET A 122 -14.80 26.30 23.84
N GLN A 123 -13.53 26.55 23.53
CA GLN A 123 -13.07 27.85 23.06
C GLN A 123 -13.72 28.22 21.73
N ARG A 124 -13.82 27.28 20.79
CA ARG A 124 -14.40 27.49 19.46
C ARG A 124 -15.90 27.79 19.50
N TYR A 125 -16.64 27.15 20.41
CA TYR A 125 -18.11 27.25 20.48
C TYR A 125 -18.62 27.96 21.73
N GLN A 126 -17.76 28.68 22.45
CA GLN A 126 -18.10 29.39 23.69
C GLN A 126 -19.42 30.19 23.61
N PRO A 127 -19.73 30.94 22.53
CA PRO A 127 -20.97 31.72 22.46
C PRO A 127 -22.24 30.85 22.43
N LEU A 128 -22.13 29.59 22.02
CA LEU A 128 -23.24 28.65 21.89
C LEU A 128 -23.41 27.79 23.15
N LEU A 129 -22.35 27.55 23.91
CA LEU A 129 -22.36 26.72 25.11
C LEU A 129 -22.88 27.51 26.32
N LYS A 130 -24.19 27.40 26.59
CA LYS A 130 -24.87 28.10 27.69
C LYS A 130 -24.61 27.49 29.07
N HIS A 131 -24.18 26.24 29.12
CA HIS A 131 -23.86 25.52 30.36
C HIS A 131 -22.34 25.31 30.48
N PRO A 132 -21.78 25.39 31.70
CA PRO A 132 -20.37 25.17 31.90
C PRO A 132 -20.00 23.71 31.59
N VAL A 133 -18.92 23.54 30.85
CA VAL A 133 -18.28 22.23 30.64
C VAL A 133 -17.23 22.02 31.73
N VAL A 134 -17.30 20.90 32.42
CA VAL A 134 -16.37 20.54 33.50
C VAL A 134 -15.29 19.63 32.95
N ILE A 135 -14.03 20.08 33.02
CA ILE A 135 -12.88 19.25 32.68
C ILE A 135 -12.45 18.46 33.91
N MET A 136 -12.52 17.14 33.81
CA MET A 136 -12.18 16.17 34.85
C MET A 136 -10.85 15.48 34.54
N ALA A 137 -10.24 14.86 35.56
CA ALA A 137 -9.05 14.02 35.36
C ALA A 137 -9.37 12.80 34.48
N ASP A 138 -10.54 12.20 34.68
CA ASP A 138 -11.13 11.22 33.77
C ASP A 138 -11.78 11.95 32.59
N ALA A 139 -11.14 11.87 31.43
CA ALA A 139 -11.62 12.54 30.24
C ALA A 139 -12.96 11.99 29.71
N LEU A 140 -13.35 10.77 30.11
CA LEU A 140 -14.66 10.21 29.78
C LEU A 140 -15.78 11.01 30.46
N GLY A 141 -15.55 11.46 31.69
CA GLY A 141 -16.45 12.38 32.40
C GLY A 141 -16.50 13.77 31.76
N SER A 142 -15.35 14.30 31.34
CA SER A 142 -15.30 15.55 30.56
C SER A 142 -16.09 15.44 29.25
N PHE A 143 -15.98 14.30 28.56
CA PHE A 143 -16.68 14.04 27.31
C PHE A 143 -18.20 13.99 27.51
N GLN A 144 -18.68 13.39 28.60
CA GLN A 144 -20.10 13.46 28.97
C GLN A 144 -20.54 14.90 29.26
N SER A 145 -19.74 15.66 30.01
CA SER A 145 -20.04 17.06 30.34
C SER A 145 -20.18 17.95 29.10
N VAL A 146 -19.30 17.80 28.09
CA VAL A 146 -19.44 18.57 26.85
C VAL A 146 -20.67 18.15 26.04
N MET A 147 -20.98 16.86 25.97
CA MET A 147 -22.18 16.38 25.27
C MET A 147 -23.47 16.94 25.90
N ASP A 148 -23.53 17.05 27.23
CA ASP A 148 -24.66 17.66 27.94
C ASP A 148 -24.77 19.15 27.66
N ALA A 149 -23.65 19.87 27.67
CA ALA A 149 -23.62 21.30 27.35
C ALA A 149 -24.09 21.59 25.92
N VAL A 150 -23.71 20.76 24.95
CA VAL A 150 -24.16 20.88 23.55
C VAL A 150 -25.64 20.56 23.42
N LYS A 151 -26.15 19.52 24.07
CA LYS A 151 -27.59 19.21 24.03
C LYS A 151 -28.44 20.38 24.54
N ASN A 152 -28.00 21.02 25.62
CA ASN A 152 -28.70 22.17 26.20
C ASN A 152 -28.58 23.46 25.37
N SER A 153 -27.64 23.54 24.41
CA SER A 153 -27.59 24.65 23.48
C SER A 153 -28.58 24.53 22.32
N GLY A 154 -29.22 23.37 22.15
CA GLY A 154 -30.12 23.08 21.04
C GLY A 154 -29.41 22.62 19.76
N HIS A 155 -28.11 22.33 19.86
CA HIS A 155 -27.29 21.81 18.76
C HIS A 155 -26.89 20.35 19.02
N SER A 156 -26.22 19.75 18.04
CA SER A 156 -25.67 18.39 18.14
C SER A 156 -24.21 18.36 17.67
N ILE A 157 -23.46 17.40 18.19
CA ILE A 157 -22.07 17.17 17.80
C ILE A 157 -22.02 16.34 16.51
N TYR A 158 -21.14 16.73 15.59
CA TYR A 158 -20.57 15.80 14.61
C TYR A 158 -19.18 15.40 15.11
N LEU A 159 -19.04 14.14 15.51
CA LEU A 159 -17.78 13.58 15.97
C LEU A 159 -16.96 13.02 14.81
N LEU A 160 -15.75 13.53 14.63
CA LEU A 160 -14.78 13.04 13.66
C LEU A 160 -13.63 12.34 14.39
N VAL A 161 -13.36 11.08 14.07
CA VAL A 161 -12.27 10.30 14.67
C VAL A 161 -11.26 9.94 13.59
N ASP A 162 -10.00 10.35 13.74
CA ASP A 162 -8.90 10.00 12.84
C ASP A 162 -7.93 9.03 13.50
N GLU A 163 -7.32 8.16 12.68
CA GLU A 163 -6.41 7.08 13.08
C GLU A 163 -6.89 6.26 14.29
N TYR A 164 -8.17 5.86 14.29
CA TYR A 164 -8.75 5.12 15.42
C TYR A 164 -7.99 3.81 15.75
N ASP A 165 -7.33 3.23 14.75
CA ASP A 165 -6.54 2.00 14.83
C ASP A 165 -5.08 2.22 15.25
N ASN A 166 -4.68 3.45 15.60
CA ASN A 166 -3.31 3.78 16.01
C ASN A 166 -2.81 2.88 17.16
N PHE A 167 -3.65 2.66 18.18
CA PHE A 167 -3.31 1.81 19.32
C PHE A 167 -2.99 0.36 18.91
N ALA A 168 -3.82 -0.24 18.06
CA ALA A 168 -3.60 -1.60 17.60
C ALA A 168 -2.38 -1.70 16.69
N ASN A 169 -2.18 -0.74 15.78
CA ASN A 169 -1.01 -0.71 14.91
C ASN A 169 0.30 -0.69 15.72
N GLU A 170 0.39 0.16 16.74
CA GLU A 170 1.59 0.27 17.58
C GLU A 170 1.84 -1.01 18.39
N VAL A 171 0.80 -1.58 19.00
CA VAL A 171 0.94 -2.82 19.79
C VAL A 171 1.29 -4.02 18.90
N LEU A 172 0.70 -4.12 17.70
CA LEU A 172 0.97 -5.23 16.78
C LEU A 172 2.38 -5.15 16.17
N VAL A 173 2.82 -3.97 15.74
CA VAL A 173 4.09 -3.81 15.02
C VAL A 173 5.29 -3.73 15.96
N HIS A 174 5.16 -3.12 17.14
CA HIS A 174 6.30 -2.83 18.02
C HIS A 174 6.42 -3.73 19.25
N ASP A 175 5.37 -4.44 19.65
CA ASP A 175 5.35 -5.24 20.89
C ASP A 175 4.90 -6.69 20.62
N VAL A 176 5.58 -7.32 19.65
CA VAL A 176 5.31 -8.69 19.18
C VAL A 176 5.31 -9.66 20.36
N GLY A 177 4.12 -10.12 20.75
CA GLY A 177 3.93 -11.09 21.84
C GLY A 177 3.36 -10.52 23.15
N ASN A 178 3.19 -9.19 23.29
CA ASN A 178 2.60 -8.58 24.48
C ASN A 178 1.06 -8.58 24.43
N ARG A 179 0.48 -9.79 24.38
CA ARG A 179 -0.97 -10.04 24.32
C ARG A 179 -1.74 -9.39 25.46
N GLN A 180 -1.12 -9.34 26.65
CA GLN A 180 -1.72 -8.74 27.83
C GLN A 180 -1.99 -7.25 27.62
N ARG A 181 -1.05 -6.51 27.02
CA ARG A 181 -1.20 -5.08 26.76
C ARG A 181 -2.28 -4.77 25.72
N TYR A 182 -2.39 -5.58 24.66
CA TYR A 182 -3.50 -5.45 23.71
C TYR A 182 -4.84 -5.72 24.41
N SER A 183 -4.94 -6.81 25.18
CA SER A 183 -6.13 -7.20 25.94
C SER A 183 -6.53 -6.13 26.96
N ASP A 184 -5.60 -5.57 27.74
CA ASP A 184 -5.90 -4.56 28.76
C ASP A 184 -6.42 -3.23 28.17
N LEU A 185 -6.02 -2.89 26.95
CA LEU A 185 -6.47 -1.66 26.27
C LEU A 185 -7.82 -1.83 25.56
N LEU A 186 -8.10 -3.03 25.04
CA LEU A 186 -9.17 -3.29 24.06
C LEU A 186 -10.22 -4.32 24.53
N GLU A 187 -9.87 -5.24 25.44
CA GLU A 187 -10.77 -6.18 26.12
C GLU A 187 -11.17 -5.69 27.53
N SER A 188 -12.10 -6.40 28.19
CA SER A 188 -12.46 -6.26 29.63
C SER A 188 -12.43 -4.83 30.22
N GLU A 189 -13.41 -3.99 29.87
CA GLU A 189 -13.55 -2.60 30.36
C GLU A 189 -12.40 -1.63 29.99
N GLY A 190 -11.52 -2.01 29.07
CA GLY A 190 -10.46 -1.15 28.54
C GLY A 190 -10.95 0.24 28.09
N VAL A 191 -10.09 1.25 28.30
CA VAL A 191 -10.46 2.67 28.17
C VAL A 191 -11.00 3.04 26.79
N VAL A 192 -10.46 2.45 25.71
CA VAL A 192 -10.91 2.72 24.34
C VAL A 192 -12.32 2.17 24.13
N LYS A 193 -12.59 0.95 24.57
CA LYS A 193 -13.93 0.34 24.49
C LYS A 193 -14.96 1.15 25.27
N THR A 194 -14.60 1.64 26.46
CA THR A 194 -15.47 2.48 27.29
C THR A 194 -15.77 3.82 26.63
N LEU A 195 -14.80 4.47 26.00
CA LEU A 195 -15.01 5.68 25.21
C LEU A 195 -16.08 5.47 24.11
N PHE A 196 -15.96 4.40 23.32
CA PHE A 196 -16.92 4.16 22.23
C PHE A 196 -18.32 3.76 22.73
N LYS A 197 -18.44 3.09 23.89
CA LYS A 197 -19.74 2.90 24.56
C LYS A 197 -20.39 4.24 24.89
N ILE A 198 -19.61 5.21 25.39
CA ILE A 198 -20.11 6.57 25.70
C ILE A 198 -20.53 7.30 24.41
N ILE A 199 -19.76 7.18 23.32
CA ILE A 199 -20.13 7.75 22.01
C ILE A 199 -21.48 7.17 21.54
N LYS A 200 -21.67 5.85 21.63
CA LYS A 200 -22.94 5.18 21.27
C LYS A 200 -24.11 5.67 22.12
N ALA A 201 -23.91 5.84 23.43
CA ALA A 201 -24.94 6.38 24.32
C ALA A 201 -25.29 7.83 23.92
N GLY A 202 -24.29 8.68 23.71
CA GLY A 202 -24.47 10.06 23.26
C GLY A 202 -25.20 10.18 21.91
N ALA A 203 -24.94 9.26 20.97
CA ALA A 203 -25.65 9.19 19.70
C ALA A 203 -27.13 8.81 19.89
N SER A 204 -27.41 7.84 20.76
CA SER A 204 -28.77 7.38 21.09
C SER A 204 -29.59 8.45 21.82
N GLU A 205 -28.92 9.34 22.55
CA GLU A 205 -29.54 10.44 23.31
C GLU A 205 -29.70 11.75 22.51
N GLY A 206 -29.32 11.75 21.23
CA GLY A 206 -29.35 12.93 20.35
C GLY A 206 -28.28 13.98 20.65
N LYS A 207 -27.28 13.66 21.48
CA LYS A 207 -26.15 14.55 21.80
C LYS A 207 -25.12 14.57 20.66
N ILE A 208 -24.93 13.42 20.02
CA ILE A 208 -24.10 13.24 18.83
C ILE A 208 -25.03 12.91 17.66
N ALA A 209 -25.07 13.77 16.65
CA ALA A 209 -25.89 13.54 15.47
C ALA A 209 -25.22 12.56 14.49
N ARG A 210 -23.91 12.71 14.31
CA ARG A 210 -23.09 11.92 13.38
C ARG A 210 -21.72 11.58 13.94
N VAL A 211 -21.19 10.45 13.49
CA VAL A 211 -19.83 9.98 13.75
C VAL A 211 -19.20 9.52 12.44
N PHE A 212 -18.00 10.00 12.14
CA PHE A 212 -17.21 9.54 11.00
C PHE A 212 -15.82 9.14 11.49
N ILE A 213 -15.48 7.86 11.33
CA ILE A 213 -14.24 7.25 11.82
C ILE A 213 -13.36 6.89 10.64
N THR A 214 -12.10 7.31 10.68
CA THR A 214 -11.08 6.94 9.70
C THR A 214 -9.92 6.16 10.32
N GLY A 215 -9.38 5.23 9.56
CA GLY A 215 -8.19 4.46 9.92
C GLY A 215 -7.61 3.70 8.74
N VAL A 216 -6.67 2.79 9.02
CA VAL A 216 -6.05 1.95 7.99
C VAL A 216 -6.63 0.54 8.01
N SER A 217 -6.68 -0.06 9.19
CA SER A 217 -7.04 -1.46 9.39
C SER A 217 -8.31 -1.61 10.22
N PRO A 218 -9.02 -2.74 10.12
CA PRO A 218 -10.14 -3.09 11.01
C PRO A 218 -9.70 -3.69 12.35
N LEU A 219 -8.41 -3.62 12.71
CA LEU A 219 -7.77 -4.29 13.87
C LEU A 219 -8.31 -3.92 15.25
N VAL A 220 -9.29 -3.03 15.35
CA VAL A 220 -9.92 -2.64 16.62
C VAL A 220 -11.44 -2.82 16.56
N LEU A 221 -12.01 -3.01 15.36
CA LEU A 221 -13.46 -2.94 15.18
C LEU A 221 -14.19 -4.10 15.86
N SER A 222 -13.71 -5.33 15.75
CA SER A 222 -14.36 -6.51 16.35
C SER A 222 -14.42 -6.42 17.88
N ASP A 223 -13.34 -6.04 18.55
CA ASP A 223 -13.33 -5.92 20.02
C ASP A 223 -14.14 -4.71 20.50
N MET A 224 -14.19 -3.65 19.68
CA MET A 224 -15.09 -2.52 19.84
C MET A 224 -16.55 -2.86 19.51
N THR A 225 -16.87 -3.81 18.63
CA THR A 225 -18.26 -4.07 18.18
C THR A 225 -19.16 -4.55 19.31
N SER A 226 -18.64 -5.25 20.32
CA SER A 226 -19.43 -5.55 21.54
C SER A 226 -19.85 -4.29 22.32
N GLY A 227 -19.12 -3.17 22.16
CA GLY A 227 -19.45 -1.85 22.71
C GLY A 227 -20.06 -0.84 21.72
N TYR A 228 -19.85 -1.01 20.41
CA TYR A 228 -20.12 -0.04 19.34
C TYR A 228 -20.62 -0.68 18.03
N ASN A 229 -21.55 -1.64 18.11
CA ASN A 229 -22.18 -2.32 16.96
C ASN A 229 -23.12 -1.46 16.08
N VAL A 230 -23.11 -0.14 16.25
CA VAL A 230 -24.01 0.79 15.55
C VAL A 230 -23.37 1.43 14.32
N ALA A 231 -22.08 1.18 14.09
CA ALA A 231 -21.34 1.76 12.99
C ALA A 231 -21.51 0.95 11.70
N THR A 232 -21.70 1.65 10.59
CA THR A 232 -21.78 1.09 9.24
C THR A 232 -20.40 1.14 8.59
N ASN A 233 -19.92 -0.01 8.16
CA ASN A 233 -18.63 -0.15 7.49
C ASN A 233 -18.80 0.15 5.99
N ILE A 234 -18.33 1.32 5.55
CA ILE A 234 -18.49 1.77 4.15
C ILE A 234 -17.23 1.57 3.31
N TYR A 235 -16.20 0.92 3.87
CA TYR A 235 -14.87 0.88 3.25
C TYR A 235 -14.72 -0.16 2.14
N LEU A 236 -15.61 -1.16 2.04
CA LEU A 236 -15.70 -2.10 0.92
C LEU A 236 -16.87 -1.83 -0.03
N ASP A 237 -17.64 -0.78 0.25
CA ASP A 237 -18.82 -0.41 -0.51
C ASP A 237 -18.41 0.32 -1.80
N GLU A 238 -19.05 -0.07 -2.90
CA GLU A 238 -18.75 0.35 -4.27
C GLU A 238 -18.98 1.85 -4.48
N ASP A 239 -19.99 2.42 -3.82
CA ASP A 239 -20.32 3.85 -3.87
C ASP A 239 -19.17 4.73 -3.34
N PHE A 240 -18.33 4.16 -2.46
CA PHE A 240 -17.22 4.85 -1.83
C PHE A 240 -15.86 4.41 -2.38
N ASN A 241 -15.80 3.59 -3.43
CA ASN A 241 -14.54 3.14 -4.04
C ASN A 241 -13.64 4.35 -4.36
N ASN A 242 -14.17 5.32 -5.12
CA ASN A 242 -13.47 6.56 -5.53
C ASN A 242 -13.58 7.73 -4.53
N LEU A 243 -14.03 7.49 -3.29
CA LEU A 243 -14.09 8.57 -2.28
C LEU A 243 -12.70 9.14 -1.95
N CYS A 244 -11.68 8.29 -2.06
CA CYS A 244 -10.28 8.64 -1.88
C CYS A 244 -9.45 7.92 -2.95
N GLY A 245 -8.48 8.62 -3.54
CA GLY A 245 -7.76 8.14 -4.73
C GLY A 245 -7.94 9.10 -5.91
N ILE A 246 -7.08 8.95 -6.91
CA ILE A 246 -7.20 9.69 -8.18
C ILE A 246 -7.64 8.69 -9.25
N SER A 247 -8.63 9.04 -10.06
CA SER A 247 -9.04 8.25 -11.22
C SER A 247 -8.17 8.54 -12.44
N GLU A 248 -8.15 7.61 -13.40
CA GLU A 248 -7.40 7.78 -14.66
C GLU A 248 -7.78 9.07 -15.42
N PRO A 249 -9.07 9.45 -15.58
CA PRO A 249 -9.42 10.69 -16.29
C PRO A 249 -8.93 11.96 -15.56
N GLU A 250 -9.00 11.98 -14.24
CA GLU A 250 -8.51 13.10 -13.44
C GLU A 250 -7.00 13.23 -13.56
N LEU A 251 -6.27 12.11 -13.47
CA LEU A 251 -4.82 12.13 -13.63
C LEU A 251 -4.40 12.56 -15.03
N THR A 252 -5.11 12.10 -16.06
CA THR A 252 -4.87 12.48 -17.47
C THR A 252 -4.88 13.99 -17.64
N GLY A 253 -5.92 14.67 -17.13
CA GLY A 253 -6.01 16.14 -17.20
C GLY A 253 -4.85 16.84 -16.49
N LEU A 254 -4.40 16.31 -15.34
CA LEU A 254 -3.25 16.88 -14.61
C LEU A 254 -1.92 16.67 -15.34
N VAL A 255 -1.71 15.50 -15.93
CA VAL A 255 -0.50 15.19 -16.70
C VAL A 255 -0.44 16.09 -17.94
N ASP A 256 -1.56 16.24 -18.65
CA ASP A 256 -1.64 17.10 -19.83
C ASP A 256 -1.23 18.53 -19.51
N GLU A 257 -1.75 19.12 -18.43
CA GLU A 257 -1.39 20.48 -18.02
C GLU A 257 0.11 20.61 -17.70
N VAL A 258 0.69 19.62 -16.99
CA VAL A 258 2.11 19.63 -16.62
C VAL A 258 3.02 19.44 -17.84
N VAL A 259 2.66 18.54 -18.76
CA VAL A 259 3.41 18.27 -20.01
C VAL A 259 3.39 19.52 -20.91
N GLN A 260 2.22 20.14 -21.07
CA GLN A 260 2.08 21.39 -21.84
C GLN A 260 2.88 22.53 -21.22
N ALA A 261 2.87 22.67 -19.89
CA ALA A 261 3.67 23.67 -19.19
C ALA A 261 5.19 23.49 -19.38
N CYS A 262 5.64 22.26 -19.67
CA CYS A 262 7.01 21.94 -20.02
C CYS A 262 7.36 22.12 -21.50
N GLY A 263 6.41 22.53 -22.35
CA GLY A 263 6.61 22.69 -23.79
C GLY A 263 6.85 21.37 -24.54
N LEU A 264 6.43 20.25 -23.96
CA LEU A 264 6.59 18.92 -24.54
C LEU A 264 5.37 18.58 -25.42
N PRO A 265 5.54 17.72 -26.44
CA PRO A 265 4.44 17.32 -27.31
C PRO A 265 3.41 16.48 -26.54
N THR A 266 2.14 16.55 -26.93
CA THR A 266 1.03 15.80 -26.29
C THR A 266 1.23 14.28 -26.33
N SER A 267 2.05 13.77 -27.26
CA SER A 267 2.44 12.35 -27.27
C SER A 267 3.17 11.93 -25.99
N GLU A 268 3.85 12.85 -25.31
CA GLU A 268 4.55 12.61 -24.05
C GLU A 268 3.60 12.34 -22.90
N THR A 269 2.38 12.92 -22.91
CA THR A 269 1.34 12.63 -21.90
C THR A 269 1.11 11.13 -21.77
N SER A 270 1.01 10.42 -22.90
CA SER A 270 0.78 8.98 -22.90
C SER A 270 1.93 8.19 -22.27
N VAL A 271 3.17 8.63 -22.48
CA VAL A 271 4.38 8.00 -21.89
C VAL A 271 4.43 8.23 -20.38
N VAL A 272 4.13 9.45 -19.95
CA VAL A 272 4.07 9.80 -18.52
C VAL A 272 2.94 9.06 -17.82
N LEU A 273 1.74 9.01 -18.41
CA LEU A 273 0.60 8.27 -17.86
C LEU A 273 0.88 6.78 -17.74
N GLU A 274 1.48 6.15 -18.76
CA GLU A 274 1.85 4.73 -18.69
C GLU A 274 2.85 4.47 -17.56
N THR A 275 3.82 5.37 -17.37
CA THR A 275 4.77 5.27 -16.25
C THR A 275 4.03 5.39 -14.91
N MET A 276 3.21 6.42 -14.73
CA MET A 276 2.44 6.60 -13.48
C MET A 276 1.45 5.47 -13.24
N ARG A 277 0.88 4.86 -14.29
CA ARG A 277 -0.02 3.70 -14.20
C ARG A 277 0.69 2.50 -13.58
N GLN A 278 1.88 2.19 -14.06
CA GLN A 278 2.67 1.06 -13.57
C GLN A 278 3.16 1.27 -12.13
N PHE A 279 3.54 2.49 -11.77
CA PHE A 279 4.09 2.77 -10.45
C PHE A 279 3.05 3.10 -9.38
N TYR A 280 1.90 3.71 -9.72
CA TYR A 280 1.02 4.32 -8.72
C TYR A 280 -0.46 3.92 -8.81
N ASN A 281 -0.90 3.23 -9.87
CA ASN A 281 -2.28 2.73 -9.99
C ASN A 281 -2.47 1.36 -9.30
N GLY A 282 -3.64 0.75 -9.47
CA GLY A 282 -3.93 -0.64 -9.13
C GLY A 282 -4.83 -0.80 -7.91
N TYR A 283 -5.07 0.25 -7.14
CA TYR A 283 -5.85 0.12 -5.91
C TYR A 283 -7.35 0.03 -6.22
N ARG A 284 -7.96 -1.08 -5.83
CA ARG A 284 -9.41 -1.27 -5.77
C ARG A 284 -9.83 -1.54 -4.32
N PHE A 285 -10.90 -0.87 -3.88
CA PHE A 285 -11.36 -0.93 -2.50
C PHE A 285 -12.69 -1.67 -2.32
N CYS A 286 -13.26 -2.24 -3.37
CA CYS A 286 -14.50 -3.01 -3.34
C CYS A 286 -14.37 -4.28 -4.20
N PRO A 287 -15.22 -5.30 -3.97
CA PRO A 287 -15.24 -6.51 -4.82
C PRO A 287 -15.69 -6.28 -6.27
N ASP A 288 -16.39 -5.18 -6.57
CA ASP A 288 -16.86 -4.92 -7.94
C ASP A 288 -15.68 -4.61 -8.88
N ILE A 289 -15.36 -5.59 -9.72
CA ILE A 289 -14.29 -5.51 -10.71
C ILE A 289 -14.65 -4.61 -11.90
N SER A 290 -15.92 -4.23 -12.06
CA SER A 290 -16.38 -3.29 -13.08
C SER A 290 -15.90 -1.87 -12.81
N LEU A 291 -15.64 -1.55 -11.54
CA LEU A 291 -15.14 -0.25 -11.13
C LEU A 291 -13.64 -0.10 -11.43
N PRO A 292 -13.21 1.13 -11.80
CA PRO A 292 -11.83 1.40 -12.12
C PRO A 292 -10.95 1.29 -10.87
N THR A 293 -9.69 0.91 -11.10
CA THR A 293 -8.63 1.07 -10.13
C THR A 293 -8.27 2.54 -9.94
N LEU A 294 -7.69 2.84 -8.79
CA LEU A 294 -7.35 4.18 -8.35
C LEU A 294 -5.86 4.31 -8.14
N TYR A 295 -5.39 5.53 -8.36
CA TYR A 295 -4.02 5.92 -8.11
C TYR A 295 -3.84 6.43 -6.68
N ASN A 296 -2.68 6.14 -6.09
CA ASN A 296 -2.26 6.75 -4.83
C ASN A 296 -2.04 8.27 -5.03
N PRO A 297 -2.84 9.15 -4.38
CA PRO A 297 -2.77 10.59 -4.62
C PRO A 297 -1.43 11.22 -4.25
N THR A 298 -0.83 10.76 -3.14
CA THR A 298 0.42 11.35 -2.63
C THR A 298 1.57 11.08 -3.59
N LEU A 299 1.66 9.86 -4.11
CA LEU A 299 2.66 9.49 -5.11
C LEU A 299 2.45 10.21 -6.45
N CYS A 300 1.20 10.38 -6.88
CA CYS A 300 0.91 11.16 -8.08
C CYS A 300 1.34 12.62 -7.94
N PHE A 301 1.02 13.26 -6.81
CA PHE A 301 1.43 14.65 -6.56
C PHE A 301 2.95 14.79 -6.37
N TYR A 302 3.61 13.80 -5.76
CA TYR A 302 5.07 13.74 -5.69
C TYR A 302 5.70 13.76 -7.09
N PHE A 303 5.24 12.86 -7.97
CA PHE A 303 5.73 12.74 -9.33
C PHE A 303 5.46 14.00 -10.16
N LEU A 304 4.21 14.48 -10.18
CA LEU A 304 3.82 15.66 -10.96
C LEU A 304 4.54 16.93 -10.49
N ARG A 305 4.81 17.06 -9.18
CA ARG A 305 5.59 18.18 -8.65
C ARG A 305 7.05 18.13 -9.11
N ALA A 306 7.65 16.93 -9.17
CA ALA A 306 8.99 16.76 -9.72
C ALA A 306 9.02 17.12 -11.22
N TYR A 307 8.02 16.64 -11.96
CA TYR A 307 7.88 16.88 -13.39
C TYR A 307 7.66 18.36 -13.71
N GLN A 308 6.75 19.04 -13.00
CA GLN A 308 6.51 20.47 -13.18
C GLN A 308 7.76 21.34 -12.89
N LYS A 309 8.66 20.88 -12.01
CA LYS A 309 9.89 21.61 -11.65
C LYS A 309 11.05 21.35 -12.61
N ARG A 310 11.17 20.12 -13.12
CA ARG A 310 12.37 19.65 -13.82
C ARG A 310 12.11 19.16 -15.25
N CYS A 311 10.84 19.12 -15.67
CA CYS A 311 10.37 18.52 -16.91
C CYS A 311 10.89 17.09 -17.14
N ARG A 312 11.00 16.34 -16.03
CA ARG A 312 11.38 14.94 -16.00
C ARG A 312 10.83 14.25 -14.74
N PRO A 313 10.65 12.92 -14.76
CA PRO A 313 10.26 12.15 -13.57
C PRO A 313 11.19 12.35 -12.36
N PRO A 314 10.73 12.04 -11.14
CA PRO A 314 11.62 11.91 -10.00
C PRO A 314 12.63 10.77 -10.23
N GLU A 315 13.81 10.89 -9.61
CA GLU A 315 14.86 9.86 -9.72
C GLU A 315 14.42 8.58 -9.01
N GLN A 316 13.93 8.71 -7.77
CA GLN A 316 13.27 7.63 -7.03
C GLN A 316 11.76 7.67 -7.27
N MET A 317 11.15 6.53 -7.59
CA MET A 317 9.70 6.47 -7.82
C MET A 317 8.92 6.39 -6.51
N LEU A 318 9.48 5.73 -5.50
CA LEU A 318 8.96 5.72 -4.15
C LEU A 318 9.29 7.03 -3.43
N ASP A 319 8.26 7.65 -2.87
CA ASP A 319 8.42 8.71 -1.88
C ASP A 319 8.81 8.10 -0.54
N GLY A 320 9.95 8.49 0.02
CA GLY A 320 10.43 8.01 1.32
C GLY A 320 9.43 8.21 2.47
N ASN A 321 8.45 9.10 2.33
CA ASN A 321 7.35 9.25 3.30
C ASN A 321 6.38 8.06 3.35
N LEU A 322 6.47 7.11 2.42
CA LEU A 322 5.74 5.84 2.41
C LEU A 322 6.57 4.64 2.90
N ALA A 323 7.83 4.84 3.32
CA ALA A 323 8.71 3.77 3.77
C ALA A 323 8.17 2.97 4.98
N MET A 324 7.23 3.53 5.75
CA MET A 324 6.57 2.83 6.86
C MET A 324 5.72 1.62 6.42
N ASP A 325 5.35 1.49 5.14
CA ASP A 325 4.61 0.31 4.69
C ASP A 325 5.53 -0.92 4.56
N ALA A 326 6.85 -0.74 4.42
CA ALA A 326 7.82 -1.84 4.45
C ALA A 326 7.85 -2.58 5.80
N SER A 327 7.72 -1.85 6.92
CA SER A 327 7.72 -2.47 8.25
C SER A 327 6.52 -3.39 8.48
N ARG A 328 5.40 -3.14 7.79
CA ARG A 328 4.18 -3.97 7.84
C ARG A 328 4.35 -5.28 7.09
N ILE A 329 4.97 -5.23 5.90
CA ILE A 329 5.34 -6.44 5.15
C ILE A 329 6.33 -7.26 5.97
N SER A 330 7.37 -6.62 6.51
CA SER A 330 8.36 -7.27 7.37
C SER A 330 7.73 -7.90 8.62
N TYR A 331 6.78 -7.22 9.26
CA TYR A 331 6.00 -7.77 10.36
C TYR A 331 5.30 -9.09 9.98
N ILE A 332 4.50 -9.09 8.91
CA ILE A 332 3.81 -10.30 8.43
C ILE A 332 4.83 -11.38 8.06
N ALA A 333 5.91 -11.02 7.37
CA ALA A 333 6.95 -11.96 6.96
C ALA A 333 7.64 -12.65 8.15
N ASN A 334 7.58 -12.07 9.35
CA ASN A 334 8.19 -12.62 10.57
C ASN A 334 7.19 -13.41 11.45
N LEU A 335 5.90 -13.42 11.10
CA LEU A 335 4.92 -14.30 11.74
C LEU A 335 5.14 -15.77 11.34
N PRO A 336 4.73 -16.74 12.18
CA PRO A 336 4.77 -18.16 11.79
C PRO A 336 3.98 -18.39 10.50
N GLY A 337 4.60 -19.01 9.49
CA GLY A 337 3.98 -19.21 8.16
C GLY A 337 3.93 -17.96 7.27
N GLY A 338 4.23 -16.77 7.79
CA GLY A 338 4.16 -15.51 7.05
C GLY A 338 5.15 -15.41 5.90
N ALA A 339 6.36 -15.98 6.03
CA ALA A 339 7.32 -16.05 4.92
C ALA A 339 6.75 -16.81 3.71
N SER A 340 5.97 -17.87 3.94
CA SER A 340 5.29 -18.59 2.86
C SER A 340 4.18 -17.76 2.25
N VAL A 341 3.43 -16.99 3.04
CA VAL A 341 2.40 -16.07 2.51
C VAL A 341 3.02 -15.02 1.61
N ILE A 342 4.13 -14.41 2.04
CA ILE A 342 4.87 -13.42 1.23
C ILE A 342 5.43 -14.05 -0.04
N GLY A 343 5.97 -15.27 0.04
CA GLY A 343 6.44 -16.00 -1.14
C GLY A 343 5.31 -16.29 -2.13
N ASN A 344 4.16 -16.78 -1.65
CA ASN A 344 3.00 -17.09 -2.49
C ASN A 344 2.39 -15.85 -3.13
N ILE A 345 2.42 -14.69 -2.48
CA ILE A 345 1.96 -13.42 -3.05
C ILE A 345 2.79 -13.03 -4.29
N LEU A 346 4.07 -13.37 -4.29
CA LEU A 346 4.99 -13.13 -5.41
C LEU A 346 4.98 -14.28 -6.42
N ASP A 347 4.25 -15.35 -6.15
CA ASP A 347 4.02 -16.46 -7.05
C ASP A 347 2.78 -16.21 -7.90
N GLU A 348 2.98 -15.55 -9.03
CA GLU A 348 1.89 -15.18 -9.93
C GLU A 348 1.23 -16.40 -10.62
N GLN A 349 1.90 -17.56 -10.63
CA GLN A 349 1.31 -18.81 -11.14
C GLN A 349 0.25 -19.38 -10.19
N ASN A 350 0.37 -19.08 -8.90
CA ASN A 350 -0.54 -19.52 -7.85
C ASN A 350 -1.22 -18.30 -7.21
N PRO A 351 -2.22 -17.72 -7.90
CA PRO A 351 -2.86 -16.50 -7.42
C PRO A 351 -3.44 -16.69 -6.02
N VAL A 352 -3.30 -15.67 -5.18
CA VAL A 352 -3.87 -15.68 -3.84
C VAL A 352 -5.37 -15.46 -3.94
N LEU A 353 -6.14 -16.54 -3.75
CA LEU A 353 -7.59 -16.53 -3.77
C LEU A 353 -8.16 -16.48 -2.34
N LEU A 354 -9.15 -15.64 -2.11
CA LEU A 354 -9.93 -15.59 -0.88
C LEU A 354 -11.43 -15.54 -1.19
N PRO A 355 -12.27 -16.34 -0.52
CA PRO A 355 -13.72 -16.25 -0.72
C PRO A 355 -14.29 -14.90 -0.24
N TYR A 356 -13.67 -14.29 0.77
CA TYR A 356 -13.99 -12.96 1.28
C TYR A 356 -12.78 -12.39 2.05
N LEU A 357 -12.75 -11.07 2.22
CA LEU A 357 -11.78 -10.41 3.09
C LEU A 357 -12.21 -10.55 4.56
N GLU A 358 -11.31 -11.08 5.39
CA GLU A 358 -11.51 -11.07 6.84
C GLU A 358 -11.52 -9.62 7.34
N SER A 359 -12.58 -9.21 8.03
CA SER A 359 -12.75 -7.84 8.54
C SER A 359 -12.89 -7.79 10.06
N GLN A 360 -12.75 -8.93 10.73
CA GLN A 360 -12.89 -9.08 12.18
C GLN A 360 -11.57 -9.59 12.77
N PHE A 361 -10.79 -8.69 13.37
CA PHE A 361 -9.48 -9.00 13.91
C PHE A 361 -9.42 -8.70 15.42
N GLY A 362 -10.24 -9.40 16.21
CA GLY A 362 -10.21 -9.28 17.65
C GLY A 362 -9.05 -10.06 18.25
N VAL A 363 -8.82 -9.97 19.55
CA VAL A 363 -7.71 -10.69 20.24
C VAL A 363 -7.66 -12.17 19.90
N GLU A 364 -8.81 -12.85 19.88
CA GLU A 364 -8.86 -14.27 19.50
C GLU A 364 -8.46 -14.50 18.04
N GLN A 365 -8.80 -13.58 17.15
CA GLN A 365 -8.43 -13.65 15.73
C GLN A 365 -6.97 -13.20 15.49
N LEU A 366 -6.37 -12.40 16.38
CA LEU A 366 -4.92 -12.14 16.37
C LEU A 366 -4.09 -13.42 16.61
N HIS A 367 -4.64 -14.43 17.30
CA HIS A 367 -4.00 -15.76 17.33
C HIS A 367 -4.07 -16.47 15.98
N ARG A 368 -5.18 -16.29 15.26
CA ARG A 368 -5.33 -16.82 13.90
C ARG A 368 -4.39 -16.14 12.92
N LEU A 369 -4.06 -14.86 13.12
CA LEU A 369 -3.02 -14.19 12.32
C LEU A 369 -1.68 -14.93 12.34
N GLN A 370 -1.37 -15.71 13.39
CA GLN A 370 -0.13 -16.49 13.44
C GLN A 370 -0.24 -17.86 12.74
N HIS A 371 -1.43 -18.31 12.34
CA HIS A 371 -1.67 -19.69 11.90
C HIS A 371 -2.56 -19.81 10.65
N ASP A 372 -3.23 -18.74 10.22
CA ASP A 372 -4.16 -18.71 9.09
C ASP A 372 -3.76 -17.59 8.12
N ALA A 373 -3.30 -18.01 6.93
CA ALA A 373 -2.85 -17.11 5.88
C ALA A 373 -3.93 -16.12 5.44
N ARG A 374 -5.22 -16.46 5.56
CA ARG A 374 -6.33 -15.59 5.12
C ARG A 374 -6.38 -14.29 5.90
N TYR A 375 -6.10 -14.34 7.20
CA TYR A 375 -6.01 -13.14 8.04
C TYR A 375 -4.80 -12.29 7.67
N MET A 376 -3.64 -12.91 7.39
CA MET A 376 -2.45 -12.17 6.95
C MET A 376 -2.70 -11.46 5.61
N VAL A 377 -3.25 -12.17 4.63
CA VAL A 377 -3.58 -11.62 3.30
C VAL A 377 -4.61 -10.50 3.40
N SER A 378 -5.67 -10.70 4.19
CA SER A 378 -6.69 -9.65 4.40
C SER A 378 -6.09 -8.40 5.07
N LEU A 379 -5.18 -8.57 6.02
CA LEU A 379 -4.51 -7.45 6.67
C LEU A 379 -3.55 -6.70 5.72
N LEU A 380 -2.81 -7.43 4.88
CA LEU A 380 -1.98 -6.86 3.81
C LEU A 380 -2.82 -6.02 2.81
N TYR A 381 -4.05 -6.43 2.51
CA TYR A 381 -5.00 -5.63 1.74
C TYR A 381 -5.34 -4.30 2.43
N PHE A 382 -5.72 -4.31 3.72
CA PHE A 382 -6.04 -3.08 4.44
C PHE A 382 -4.84 -2.14 4.60
N PHE A 383 -3.63 -2.69 4.73
CA PHE A 383 -2.40 -1.90 4.72
C PHE A 383 -2.10 -1.25 3.36
N GLY A 384 -2.78 -1.68 2.29
CA GLY A 384 -2.57 -1.18 0.94
C GLY A 384 -1.37 -1.81 0.24
N VAL A 385 -0.86 -2.92 0.75
CA VAL A 385 0.23 -3.67 0.12
C VAL A 385 -0.28 -4.82 -0.76
N LEU A 386 -1.57 -5.14 -0.65
CA LEU A 386 -2.33 -5.92 -1.62
C LEU A 386 -3.58 -5.15 -2.06
N THR A 387 -4.17 -5.59 -3.17
CA THR A 387 -5.44 -5.09 -3.70
C THR A 387 -6.26 -6.21 -4.34
N ILE A 388 -7.53 -5.92 -4.64
CA ILE A 388 -8.41 -6.84 -5.38
C ILE A 388 -8.13 -6.66 -6.87
N GLY A 389 -7.40 -7.61 -7.46
CA GLY A 389 -7.03 -7.63 -8.88
C GLY A 389 -8.13 -8.17 -9.79
N GLY A 390 -9.01 -9.01 -9.26
CA GLY A 390 -10.11 -9.60 -10.01
C GLY A 390 -10.83 -10.70 -9.23
N LEU A 391 -11.57 -11.52 -9.96
CA LEU A 391 -12.11 -12.78 -9.46
C LEU A 391 -11.35 -13.95 -10.10
N GLY A 392 -11.23 -15.07 -9.40
CA GLY A 392 -10.49 -16.24 -9.86
C GLY A 392 -10.98 -17.54 -9.23
N GLY A 393 -10.51 -18.66 -9.78
CA GLY A 393 -10.94 -20.00 -9.37
C GLY A 393 -12.33 -20.38 -9.90
N GLU A 394 -12.76 -21.61 -9.61
CA GLU A 394 -14.05 -22.14 -10.06
C GLU A 394 -15.24 -21.52 -9.33
N LEU A 395 -15.01 -20.89 -8.18
CA LEU A 395 -16.02 -20.31 -7.30
C LEU A 395 -16.04 -18.77 -7.33
N GLU A 396 -15.36 -18.15 -8.31
CA GLU A 396 -15.26 -16.69 -8.45
C GLU A 396 -14.79 -15.99 -7.16
N GLU A 397 -13.76 -16.55 -6.52
CA GLU A 397 -13.15 -16.00 -5.30
C GLU A 397 -12.36 -14.72 -5.61
N LEU A 398 -12.18 -13.85 -4.61
CA LEU A 398 -11.37 -12.64 -4.76
C LEU A 398 -9.92 -13.02 -5.06
N ARG A 399 -9.38 -12.51 -6.17
CA ARG A 399 -7.97 -12.61 -6.51
C ARG A 399 -7.23 -11.39 -5.99
N LEU A 400 -6.30 -11.63 -5.07
CA LEU A 400 -5.47 -10.59 -4.45
C LEU A 400 -4.11 -10.51 -5.14
N GLU A 401 -3.64 -9.30 -5.41
CA GLU A 401 -2.36 -9.06 -6.06
C GLU A 401 -1.68 -7.79 -5.52
N VAL A 402 -0.39 -7.63 -5.82
CA VAL A 402 0.36 -6.41 -5.49
C VAL A 402 -0.11 -5.28 -6.40
N PRO A 403 -0.55 -4.11 -5.88
CA PRO A 403 -1.23 -3.10 -6.70
C PRO A 403 -0.35 -2.45 -7.77
N ASN A 404 0.95 -2.25 -7.49
CA ASN A 404 1.86 -1.56 -8.41
C ASN A 404 3.33 -1.81 -8.06
N ARG A 405 4.21 -1.29 -8.92
CA ARG A 405 5.66 -1.42 -8.81
C ARG A 405 6.27 -0.82 -7.55
N VAL A 406 5.68 0.27 -7.03
CA VAL A 406 6.18 0.87 -5.79
C VAL A 406 5.95 -0.07 -4.61
N ILE A 407 4.76 -0.68 -4.51
CA ILE A 407 4.50 -1.66 -3.46
C ILE A 407 5.32 -2.93 -3.68
N TYR A 408 5.42 -3.38 -4.93
CA TYR A 408 6.25 -4.54 -5.28
C TYR A 408 7.71 -4.36 -4.84
N ALA A 409 8.28 -3.16 -5.02
CA ALA A 409 9.61 -2.82 -4.52
C ALA A 409 9.74 -3.09 -3.01
N LEU A 410 8.73 -2.76 -2.21
CA LEU A 410 8.76 -2.99 -0.76
C LEU A 410 8.81 -4.49 -0.39
N TYR A 411 8.15 -5.34 -1.18
CA TYR A 411 8.23 -6.80 -1.02
C TYR A 411 9.64 -7.30 -1.33
N VAL A 412 10.22 -6.85 -2.46
CA VAL A 412 11.57 -7.25 -2.86
C VAL A 412 12.61 -6.73 -1.88
N ASP A 413 12.49 -5.50 -1.40
CA ASP A 413 13.37 -4.95 -0.37
C ASP A 413 13.28 -5.76 0.93
N THR A 414 12.08 -6.17 1.35
CA THR A 414 11.92 -7.05 2.53
C THR A 414 12.62 -8.40 2.34
N LEU A 415 12.55 -8.99 1.15
CA LEU A 415 13.26 -10.23 0.83
C LEU A 415 14.78 -10.02 0.79
N ARG A 416 15.24 -8.94 0.15
CA ARG A 416 16.64 -8.54 0.06
C ARG A 416 17.24 -8.31 1.44
N GLU A 417 16.51 -7.67 2.35
CA GLU A 417 16.99 -7.44 3.72
C GLU A 417 17.20 -8.73 4.50
N LYS A 418 16.33 -9.72 4.30
CA LYS A 418 16.45 -11.05 4.91
C LYS A 418 17.60 -11.86 4.30
N ALA A 419 17.74 -11.81 2.98
CA ALA A 419 18.75 -12.59 2.26
C ALA A 419 20.17 -12.00 2.39
N LEU A 420 20.27 -10.67 2.44
CA LEU A 420 21.51 -9.91 2.52
C LEU A 420 21.49 -8.98 3.74
N PRO A 421 21.62 -9.51 4.97
CA PRO A 421 21.54 -8.69 6.18
C PRO A 421 22.76 -7.77 6.35
N ASP A 422 23.92 -8.15 5.80
CA ASP A 422 25.17 -7.39 5.95
C ASP A 422 25.32 -6.26 4.91
N LEU A 423 25.75 -5.09 5.38
CA LEU A 423 25.90 -3.90 4.53
C LEU A 423 27.04 -4.03 3.51
N ALA A 424 28.12 -4.75 3.82
CA ALA A 424 29.21 -4.95 2.87
C ALA A 424 28.77 -5.88 1.74
N GLN A 425 28.02 -6.93 2.06
CA GLN A 425 27.39 -7.81 1.06
C GLN A 425 26.43 -7.05 0.14
N ARG A 426 25.59 -6.15 0.68
CA ARG A 426 24.70 -5.33 -0.15
C ARG A 426 25.48 -4.45 -1.14
N ARG A 427 26.57 -3.82 -0.68
CA ARG A 427 27.42 -2.98 -1.56
C ARG A 427 28.12 -3.79 -2.65
N GLU A 428 28.57 -4.99 -2.34
CA GLU A 428 29.14 -5.92 -3.32
C GLU A 428 28.10 -6.25 -4.40
N VAL A 429 26.90 -6.66 -3.98
CA VAL A 429 25.78 -6.99 -4.87
C VAL A 429 25.37 -5.81 -5.74
N GLU A 430 25.30 -4.59 -5.18
CA GLU A 430 25.04 -3.37 -5.96
C GLU A 430 26.08 -3.15 -7.07
N GLY A 431 27.36 -3.48 -6.81
CA GLY A 431 28.43 -3.42 -7.80
C GLY A 431 28.22 -4.44 -8.93
N LEU A 432 27.91 -5.68 -8.57
CA LEU A 432 27.63 -6.77 -9.52
C LEU A 432 26.41 -6.46 -10.40
N ALA A 433 25.33 -5.95 -9.79
CA ALA A 433 24.12 -5.57 -10.50
C ALA A 433 24.39 -4.43 -11.50
N LYS A 434 25.14 -3.40 -11.10
CA LYS A 434 25.54 -2.29 -12.01
C LYS A 434 26.37 -2.78 -13.19
N GLN A 435 27.28 -3.72 -12.98
CA GLN A 435 28.02 -4.34 -14.09
C GLN A 435 27.06 -5.08 -15.02
N PHE A 436 26.15 -5.89 -14.47
CA PHE A 436 25.17 -6.64 -15.24
C PHE A 436 24.25 -5.74 -16.07
N TYR A 437 23.80 -4.61 -15.54
CA TYR A 437 23.00 -3.62 -16.27
C TYR A 437 23.69 -3.10 -17.54
N GLN A 438 25.03 -3.10 -17.54
CA GLN A 438 25.85 -2.57 -18.63
C GLN A 438 26.26 -3.63 -19.64
N THR A 439 26.59 -4.83 -19.16
CA THR A 439 27.19 -5.89 -20.00
C THR A 439 26.25 -7.06 -20.29
N ALA A 440 25.19 -7.23 -19.49
CA ALA A 440 24.37 -8.43 -19.42
C ALA A 440 25.16 -9.74 -19.20
N GLU A 441 26.37 -9.65 -18.64
CA GLU A 441 27.18 -10.81 -18.29
C GLU A 441 26.73 -11.42 -16.96
N LEU A 442 26.11 -12.60 -17.01
CA LEU A 442 25.57 -13.26 -15.82
C LEU A 442 26.64 -13.88 -14.91
N GLN A 443 27.85 -14.09 -15.42
CA GLN A 443 28.93 -14.82 -14.74
C GLN A 443 29.21 -14.32 -13.31
N PRO A 444 29.44 -13.02 -13.06
CA PRO A 444 29.74 -12.53 -11.70
C PRO A 444 28.57 -12.74 -10.72
N LEU A 445 27.33 -12.61 -11.20
CA LEU A 445 26.13 -12.84 -10.39
C LEU A 445 25.93 -14.32 -10.08
N ALA A 446 26.13 -15.19 -11.07
CA ALA A 446 26.07 -16.63 -10.89
C ALA A 446 27.13 -17.12 -9.89
N ASP A 447 28.35 -16.60 -9.98
CA ASP A 447 29.41 -16.90 -9.01
C ASP A 447 29.04 -16.45 -7.59
N TYR A 448 28.43 -15.28 -7.43
CA TYR A 448 27.94 -14.82 -6.12
C TYR A 448 26.80 -15.69 -5.58
N LEU A 449 25.85 -16.06 -6.45
CA LEU A 449 24.73 -16.94 -6.08
C LEU A 449 25.25 -18.28 -5.57
N GLU A 450 26.13 -18.94 -6.32
CA GLU A 450 26.70 -20.25 -5.97
C GLU A 450 27.59 -20.19 -4.72
N ASN A 451 28.38 -19.12 -4.56
CA ASN A 451 29.39 -19.07 -3.51
C ASN A 451 28.92 -18.45 -2.19
N SER A 452 27.89 -17.62 -2.23
CA SER A 452 27.45 -16.81 -1.07
C SER A 452 25.97 -17.00 -0.81
N TYR A 453 25.11 -16.77 -1.80
CA TYR A 453 23.66 -16.74 -1.60
C TYR A 453 23.09 -18.14 -1.29
N PHE A 454 23.36 -19.11 -2.15
CA PHE A 454 22.82 -20.47 -2.04
C PHE A 454 23.41 -21.27 -0.88
N LYS A 455 24.61 -20.94 -0.40
CA LYS A 455 25.22 -21.62 0.76
C LYS A 455 24.47 -21.38 2.08
N VAL A 456 23.66 -20.32 2.15
CA VAL A 456 22.84 -20.02 3.33
C VAL A 456 21.59 -20.90 3.39
N PHE A 457 21.17 -21.49 2.26
CA PHE A 457 20.01 -22.38 2.20
C PHE A 457 20.36 -23.72 2.87
N ASN A 458 19.57 -24.10 3.88
CA ASN A 458 19.71 -25.37 4.57
C ASN A 458 18.97 -26.49 3.83
N ASN A 459 19.24 -27.76 4.17
CA ASN A 459 18.53 -28.92 3.62
C ASN A 459 16.98 -28.88 3.77
N ARG A 460 16.44 -28.05 4.67
CA ARG A 460 14.98 -27.83 4.78
C ARG A 460 14.44 -26.94 3.66
N ASP A 461 15.24 -26.01 3.13
CA ASP A 461 14.84 -25.07 2.08
C ASP A 461 14.86 -25.74 0.69
N TYR A 462 15.62 -26.83 0.54
CA TYR A 462 15.58 -27.71 -0.63
C TYR A 462 14.20 -28.31 -0.92
N ARG A 463 13.30 -28.41 0.09
CA ARG A 463 11.91 -28.84 -0.13
C ARG A 463 11.05 -27.79 -0.86
N TRP A 464 11.49 -26.53 -0.88
CA TRP A 464 10.88 -25.43 -1.63
C TRP A 464 11.70 -25.05 -2.88
N GLY A 465 12.72 -25.84 -3.24
CA GLY A 465 13.56 -25.61 -4.41
C GLY A 465 12.77 -25.72 -5.71
N ASN A 466 12.42 -24.56 -6.25
CA ASN A 466 11.67 -24.40 -7.50
C ASN A 466 12.11 -23.11 -8.20
N GLU A 467 11.54 -22.85 -9.38
CA GLU A 467 11.81 -21.66 -10.20
C GLU A 467 11.55 -20.34 -9.44
N LEU A 468 10.53 -20.30 -8.58
CA LEU A 468 10.20 -19.15 -7.75
C LEU A 468 11.35 -18.76 -6.82
N THR A 469 12.06 -19.73 -6.23
CA THR A 469 13.20 -19.44 -5.34
C THR A 469 14.37 -18.82 -6.10
N ILE A 470 14.62 -19.28 -7.33
CA ILE A 470 15.67 -18.73 -8.19
C ILE A 470 15.28 -17.32 -8.65
N LYS A 471 14.04 -17.13 -9.07
CA LYS A 471 13.46 -15.82 -9.40
C LYS A 471 13.62 -14.85 -8.23
N ALA A 472 13.23 -15.24 -7.02
CA ALA A 472 13.38 -14.43 -5.81
C ALA A 472 14.85 -14.08 -5.50
N ALA A 473 15.78 -15.01 -5.73
CA ALA A 473 17.21 -14.77 -5.58
C ALA A 473 17.70 -13.70 -6.57
N PHE A 474 17.46 -13.87 -7.86
CA PHE A 474 17.82 -12.88 -8.88
C PHE A 474 17.16 -11.53 -8.64
N MET A 475 15.88 -11.51 -8.25
CA MET A 475 15.17 -10.28 -7.88
C MET A 475 15.84 -9.56 -6.72
N SER A 476 16.22 -10.29 -5.66
CA SER A 476 16.92 -9.70 -4.52
C SER A 476 18.27 -9.08 -4.92
N LEU A 477 18.95 -9.63 -5.93
CA LEU A 477 20.24 -9.11 -6.39
C LEU A 477 20.09 -7.96 -7.40
N LEU A 478 19.11 -8.05 -8.30
CA LEU A 478 19.01 -7.19 -9.48
C LEU A 478 17.96 -6.08 -9.37
N PHE A 479 17.03 -6.13 -8.40
CA PHE A 479 15.94 -5.16 -8.37
C PHE A 479 16.41 -3.71 -8.20
N ASP A 480 16.02 -2.85 -9.14
CA ASP A 480 16.36 -1.42 -9.18
C ASP A 480 15.30 -0.63 -9.97
N ASP A 481 14.43 0.08 -9.25
CA ASP A 481 13.36 0.92 -9.79
C ASP A 481 13.83 2.34 -10.18
N THR A 482 15.12 2.64 -9.97
CA THR A 482 15.73 3.90 -10.40
C THR A 482 16.04 3.86 -11.89
N TYR A 483 16.58 2.74 -12.38
CA TYR A 483 16.90 2.57 -13.80
C TYR A 483 15.82 1.83 -14.60
N TYR A 484 15.12 0.90 -13.95
CA TYR A 484 14.26 -0.05 -14.64
C TYR A 484 12.80 0.03 -14.18
N ILE A 485 11.92 -0.29 -15.11
CA ILE A 485 10.58 -0.78 -14.85
C ILE A 485 10.73 -2.30 -14.81
N MET A 486 10.81 -2.84 -13.60
CA MET A 486 10.99 -4.28 -13.39
C MET A 486 9.65 -4.98 -13.28
N ASP A 487 9.49 -6.00 -14.12
CA ASP A 487 8.29 -6.79 -14.18
C ASP A 487 8.61 -8.27 -13.98
N SER A 488 8.00 -8.89 -12.98
CA SER A 488 7.76 -10.32 -13.04
C SER A 488 6.54 -10.50 -13.91
N GLU A 489 6.70 -11.03 -15.13
CA GLU A 489 5.58 -11.47 -15.95
C GLU A 489 4.70 -10.36 -16.59
N ALA A 490 5.31 -9.49 -17.39
CA ALA A 490 4.57 -8.58 -18.28
C ALA A 490 3.58 -9.37 -19.16
N ALA A 491 2.28 -9.11 -19.01
CA ALA A 491 1.21 -9.76 -19.77
C ALA A 491 1.33 -9.45 -21.28
N LEU A 492 2.20 -10.18 -21.97
CA LEU A 492 2.44 -10.08 -23.40
C LEU A 492 1.93 -11.37 -24.05
N GLN A 493 0.66 -11.33 -24.49
CA GLN A 493 0.07 -12.35 -25.37
C GLN A 493 0.12 -13.81 -24.85
N ARG A 494 -0.27 -14.05 -23.58
CA ARG A 494 -0.53 -15.38 -22.98
C ARG A 494 0.70 -16.25 -22.66
N ARG A 495 1.91 -15.68 -22.65
CA ARG A 495 3.11 -16.31 -22.07
C ARG A 495 3.80 -15.30 -21.17
N TYR A 496 4.37 -15.75 -20.05
CA TYR A 496 4.95 -14.92 -19.01
C TYR A 496 6.48 -15.06 -18.94
N ALA A 497 7.22 -13.94 -19.04
CA ALA A 497 8.67 -13.94 -18.87
C ALA A 497 9.00 -13.81 -17.38
N ASP A 498 9.89 -14.65 -16.85
CA ASP A 498 10.06 -14.72 -15.40
C ASP A 498 10.61 -13.43 -14.77
N LEU A 499 11.56 -12.76 -15.43
CA LEU A 499 12.04 -11.45 -15.01
C LEU A 499 12.35 -10.55 -16.22
N LEU A 500 11.64 -9.44 -16.30
CA LEU A 500 11.79 -8.40 -17.31
C LEU A 500 12.31 -7.12 -16.68
N MET A 501 13.41 -6.59 -17.21
CA MET A 501 14.02 -5.33 -16.82
C MET A 501 13.99 -4.37 -18.00
N ILE A 502 12.96 -3.52 -18.08
CA ILE A 502 12.86 -2.50 -19.13
C ILE A 502 13.42 -1.18 -18.64
N ILE A 503 14.32 -0.58 -19.40
CA ILE A 503 14.89 0.72 -19.05
C ILE A 503 13.76 1.76 -19.02
N ARG A 504 13.67 2.49 -17.91
CA ARG A 504 12.72 3.59 -17.77
C ARG A 504 12.86 4.59 -18.93
N PRO A 505 11.76 5.13 -19.47
CA PRO A 505 11.83 6.05 -20.61
C PRO A 505 12.83 7.20 -20.43
N ASP A 506 12.89 7.81 -19.24
CA ASP A 506 13.79 8.92 -18.92
C ASP A 506 15.27 8.50 -18.73
N MET A 507 15.51 7.21 -18.50
CA MET A 507 16.85 6.63 -18.32
C MET A 507 17.44 6.07 -19.62
N ARG A 508 16.67 6.00 -20.71
CA ARG A 508 17.17 5.56 -22.04
C ARG A 508 18.35 6.38 -22.57
N ARG A 509 18.51 7.63 -22.09
CA ARG A 509 19.69 8.49 -22.33
C ARG A 509 21.02 7.89 -21.86
N LEU A 510 20.99 6.96 -20.90
CA LEU A 510 22.17 6.25 -20.43
C LEU A 510 22.45 5.09 -21.39
N ALA A 511 23.31 5.33 -22.39
CA ALA A 511 23.58 4.37 -23.47
C ALA A 511 24.14 3.03 -22.99
N ALA A 512 24.73 2.97 -21.79
CA ALA A 512 25.28 1.74 -21.23
C ALA A 512 24.20 0.73 -20.81
N LEU A 513 23.01 1.18 -20.40
CA LEU A 513 21.96 0.29 -19.90
C LEU A 513 21.43 -0.63 -21.01
N GLN A 514 21.10 -1.87 -20.66
CA GLN A 514 20.48 -2.86 -21.56
C GLN A 514 19.05 -3.17 -21.10
N ASP A 515 18.12 -3.37 -22.03
CA ASP A 515 16.83 -4.01 -21.72
C ASP A 515 17.10 -5.51 -21.54
N ILE A 516 16.69 -6.12 -20.43
CA ILE A 516 17.06 -7.51 -20.10
C ILE A 516 15.80 -8.36 -19.86
N VAL A 517 15.78 -9.57 -20.42
CA VAL A 517 14.77 -10.60 -20.18
C VAL A 517 15.46 -11.85 -19.69
N LEU A 518 15.03 -12.37 -18.55
CA LEU A 518 15.51 -13.59 -17.94
C LEU A 518 14.36 -14.59 -17.88
N GLU A 519 14.61 -15.79 -18.40
CA GLU A 519 13.72 -16.95 -18.27
C GLU A 519 14.42 -17.98 -17.38
N PHE A 520 13.84 -18.28 -16.22
CA PHE A 520 14.38 -19.20 -15.24
C PHE A 520 13.80 -20.60 -15.45
N LYS A 521 14.65 -21.61 -15.21
CA LYS A 521 14.24 -23.00 -15.09
C LYS A 521 14.99 -23.64 -13.92
N TYR A 522 14.38 -24.65 -13.32
CA TYR A 522 14.96 -25.38 -12.19
C TYR A 522 15.07 -26.87 -12.49
N LEU A 523 16.23 -27.46 -12.18
CA LEU A 523 16.47 -28.90 -12.21
C LEU A 523 16.91 -29.35 -10.83
N SER A 524 16.26 -30.36 -10.27
CA SER A 524 16.69 -30.97 -9.02
C SER A 524 17.94 -31.84 -9.22
N LEU A 525 18.60 -32.19 -8.11
CA LEU A 525 19.72 -33.15 -8.12
C LEU A 525 19.33 -34.51 -8.71
N ALA A 526 18.07 -34.92 -8.52
CA ALA A 526 17.54 -36.17 -9.04
C ALA A 526 17.38 -36.12 -10.57
N ASP A 527 16.98 -34.98 -11.13
CA ASP A 527 16.79 -34.81 -12.58
C ASP A 527 18.10 -34.95 -13.36
N VAL A 528 19.20 -34.51 -12.76
CA VAL A 528 20.56 -34.65 -13.35
C VAL A 528 21.28 -35.93 -12.91
N GLY A 529 20.73 -36.68 -11.95
CA GLY A 529 21.33 -37.92 -11.45
C GLY A 529 22.69 -37.75 -10.78
N MET A 530 22.98 -36.58 -10.21
CA MET A 530 24.27 -36.24 -9.58
C MET A 530 24.08 -35.79 -8.13
N THR A 531 25.11 -35.97 -7.29
CA THR A 531 25.13 -35.40 -5.94
C THR A 531 25.58 -33.94 -5.98
N ALA A 532 25.28 -33.18 -4.92
CA ALA A 532 25.73 -31.79 -4.78
C ALA A 532 27.27 -31.66 -4.85
N GLU A 533 28.00 -32.60 -4.24
CA GLU A 533 29.47 -32.63 -4.28
C GLU A 533 29.99 -32.82 -5.71
N THR A 534 29.45 -33.80 -6.44
CA THR A 534 29.85 -34.05 -7.83
C THR A 534 29.53 -32.84 -8.72
N LEU A 535 28.40 -32.18 -8.52
CA LEU A 535 28.04 -30.98 -9.29
C LEU A 535 28.99 -29.81 -9.06
N ARG A 536 29.49 -29.61 -7.83
CA ARG A 536 30.45 -28.54 -7.53
C ARG A 536 31.79 -28.72 -8.24
N GLU A 537 32.19 -29.96 -8.50
CA GLU A 537 33.45 -30.29 -9.17
C GLU A 537 33.40 -30.18 -10.70
N GLN A 538 32.20 -30.21 -11.30
CA GLN A 538 32.06 -30.08 -12.76
C GLN A 538 32.30 -28.64 -13.24
N SER A 539 32.75 -28.45 -14.48
CA SER A 539 32.74 -27.11 -15.08
C SER A 539 31.33 -26.73 -15.56
N ARG A 540 31.05 -25.42 -15.71
CA ARG A 540 29.73 -24.97 -16.21
C ARG A 540 29.49 -25.47 -17.63
N GLU A 541 30.53 -25.50 -18.45
CA GLU A 541 30.47 -26.02 -19.82
C GLU A 541 30.05 -27.49 -19.83
N THR A 542 30.63 -28.32 -18.97
CA THR A 542 30.25 -29.74 -18.86
C THR A 542 28.79 -29.91 -18.43
N LEU A 543 28.33 -29.12 -17.45
CA LEU A 543 26.94 -29.17 -17.00
C LEU A 543 25.96 -28.71 -18.08
N GLN A 544 26.33 -27.70 -18.87
CA GLN A 544 25.54 -27.21 -19.99
C GLN A 544 25.44 -28.23 -21.13
N GLN A 545 26.40 -29.14 -21.26
CA GLN A 545 26.35 -30.23 -22.25
C GLN A 545 25.50 -31.44 -21.80
N LEU A 546 24.98 -31.46 -20.56
CA LEU A 546 24.10 -32.54 -20.12
C LEU A 546 22.78 -32.53 -20.93
N PRO A 547 22.33 -33.66 -21.48
CA PRO A 547 21.13 -33.71 -22.33
C PRO A 547 19.88 -33.10 -21.68
N VAL A 548 19.68 -33.35 -20.37
CA VAL A 548 18.55 -32.80 -19.60
C VAL A 548 18.64 -31.27 -19.51
N VAL A 549 19.83 -30.74 -19.24
CA VAL A 549 20.08 -29.29 -19.15
C VAL A 549 19.89 -28.61 -20.51
N GLN A 550 20.42 -29.20 -21.59
CA GLN A 550 20.23 -28.69 -22.95
C GLN A 550 18.75 -28.64 -23.34
N SER A 551 18.00 -29.70 -23.06
CA SER A 551 16.57 -29.76 -23.34
C SER A 551 15.81 -28.61 -22.66
N VAL A 552 16.12 -28.35 -21.39
CA VAL A 552 15.49 -27.27 -20.62
C VAL A 552 15.91 -25.89 -21.12
N LEU A 553 17.20 -25.66 -21.37
CA LEU A 553 17.69 -24.42 -21.98
C LEU A 553 17.01 -24.12 -23.32
N GLN A 554 16.91 -25.12 -24.20
CA GLN A 554 16.24 -24.94 -25.49
C GLN A 554 14.76 -24.59 -25.34
N SER A 555 14.06 -25.18 -24.35
CA SER A 555 12.67 -24.83 -24.07
C SER A 555 12.51 -23.36 -23.64
N ALA A 556 13.41 -22.87 -22.77
CA ALA A 556 13.44 -21.48 -22.32
C ALA A 556 13.79 -20.52 -23.46
N LEU A 557 14.74 -20.88 -24.34
CA LEU A 557 15.11 -20.09 -25.51
C LEU A 557 13.95 -19.95 -26.51
N VAL A 558 13.12 -20.98 -26.67
CA VAL A 558 11.91 -20.91 -27.50
C VAL A 558 10.93 -19.89 -26.92
N GLN A 559 10.72 -19.86 -25.60
CA GLN A 559 9.88 -18.86 -24.94
C GLN A 559 10.45 -17.43 -25.11
N LEU A 560 11.77 -17.27 -24.93
CA LEU A 560 12.45 -15.98 -25.10
C LEU A 560 12.33 -15.42 -26.51
N ARG A 561 12.26 -16.24 -27.56
CA ARG A 561 12.04 -15.76 -28.94
C ARG A 561 10.70 -15.06 -29.11
N ASP A 562 9.66 -15.56 -28.45
CA ASP A 562 8.34 -14.94 -28.49
C ASP A 562 8.38 -13.56 -27.80
N TYR A 563 9.01 -13.47 -26.61
CA TYR A 563 9.18 -12.19 -25.91
C TYR A 563 10.01 -11.19 -26.69
N GLN A 564 11.12 -11.65 -27.27
CA GLN A 564 12.00 -10.82 -28.05
C GLN A 564 11.23 -10.12 -29.18
N ARG A 565 10.37 -10.87 -29.91
CA ARG A 565 9.53 -10.30 -30.97
C ARG A 565 8.60 -9.20 -30.45
N VAL A 566 7.87 -9.47 -29.37
CA VAL A 566 6.90 -8.53 -28.81
C VAL A 566 7.58 -7.27 -28.25
N LEU A 567 8.70 -7.43 -27.56
CA LEU A 567 9.45 -6.31 -26.98
C LEU A 567 10.12 -5.46 -28.06
N MET A 568 10.60 -6.07 -29.14
CA MET A 568 11.14 -5.35 -30.30
C MET A 568 10.07 -4.48 -30.97
N GLU A 569 8.86 -5.01 -31.13
CA GLU A 569 7.72 -4.24 -31.68
C GLU A 569 7.34 -3.06 -30.77
N LYS A 570 7.35 -3.27 -29.45
CA LYS A 570 6.93 -2.27 -28.45
C LYS A 570 7.98 -1.17 -28.24
N TYR A 571 9.24 -1.51 -28.05
CA TYR A 571 10.29 -0.56 -27.62
C TYR A 571 11.21 -0.08 -28.73
N ARG A 572 11.21 -0.73 -29.90
CA ARG A 572 11.92 -0.30 -31.13
C ARG A 572 13.43 -0.04 -30.97
N GLU A 573 14.07 -0.58 -29.94
CA GLU A 573 15.54 -0.55 -29.71
C GLU A 573 16.10 -1.99 -29.58
N PRO A 574 16.00 -2.83 -30.64
CA PRO A 574 16.37 -4.26 -30.57
C PRO A 574 17.82 -4.51 -30.14
N GLN A 575 18.73 -3.57 -30.44
CA GLN A 575 20.16 -3.71 -30.16
C GLN A 575 20.49 -3.76 -28.66
N ARG A 576 19.64 -3.14 -27.83
CA ARG A 576 19.82 -3.11 -26.37
C ARG A 576 19.16 -4.27 -25.64
N LEU A 577 18.36 -5.08 -26.35
CA LEU A 577 17.59 -6.16 -25.77
C LEU A 577 18.45 -7.41 -25.61
N ARG A 578 18.60 -7.89 -24.39
CA ARG A 578 19.34 -9.11 -24.02
C ARG A 578 18.36 -10.12 -23.44
N CYS A 579 18.31 -11.31 -24.03
CA CYS A 579 17.44 -12.39 -23.59
C CYS A 579 18.28 -13.57 -23.13
N LEU A 580 18.11 -14.00 -21.89
CA LEU A 580 18.95 -14.96 -21.20
C LEU A 580 18.08 -16.10 -20.63
N ALA A 581 18.33 -17.33 -21.08
CA ALA A 581 17.78 -18.53 -20.47
C ALA A 581 18.70 -18.96 -19.33
N VAL A 582 18.19 -19.13 -18.13
CA VAL A 582 18.96 -19.43 -16.91
C VAL A 582 18.41 -20.70 -16.27
N VAL A 583 19.26 -21.70 -16.08
CA VAL A 583 18.91 -22.96 -15.41
C VAL A 583 19.70 -23.08 -14.13
N ALA A 584 19.00 -23.20 -13.01
CA ALA A 584 19.61 -23.58 -11.74
C ALA A 584 19.53 -25.10 -11.58
N ILE A 585 20.65 -25.73 -11.25
CA ILE A 585 20.77 -27.16 -10.95
C ILE A 585 20.94 -27.29 -9.44
N GLY A 586 19.85 -27.65 -8.76
CA GLY A 586 19.73 -27.53 -7.32
C GLY A 586 19.96 -26.10 -6.85
N PHE A 587 20.49 -25.97 -5.64
CA PHE A 587 21.07 -24.71 -5.14
C PHE A 587 22.60 -24.76 -5.18
N GLU A 588 23.14 -25.41 -6.20
CA GLU A 588 24.57 -25.67 -6.30
C GLU A 588 25.21 -24.95 -7.48
N ARG A 589 24.57 -24.98 -8.66
CA ARG A 589 25.12 -24.44 -9.91
C ARG A 589 24.08 -23.71 -10.73
N VAL A 590 24.51 -22.65 -11.41
CA VAL A 590 23.73 -21.90 -12.38
C VAL A 590 24.42 -21.95 -13.73
N VAL A 591 23.67 -22.31 -14.76
CA VAL A 591 24.10 -22.30 -16.17
C VAL A 591 23.13 -21.45 -16.98
N TRP A 592 23.59 -20.84 -18.06
CA TRP A 592 22.75 -19.97 -18.88
C TRP A 592 23.15 -19.98 -20.34
N GLU A 593 22.23 -19.55 -21.19
CA GLU A 593 22.44 -19.36 -22.63
C GLU A 593 21.79 -18.05 -23.07
N SER A 594 22.51 -17.28 -23.89
CA SER A 594 21.98 -16.05 -24.48
C SER A 594 21.28 -16.37 -25.79
N LEU A 595 20.06 -15.85 -25.96
CA LEU A 595 19.39 -15.90 -27.25
C LEU A 595 20.10 -14.95 -28.22
N ALA A 596 20.50 -15.47 -29.39
CA ALA A 596 21.13 -14.66 -30.43
C ALA A 596 20.22 -13.49 -30.85
N GLN A 597 20.82 -12.31 -31.04
CA GLN A 597 20.14 -11.17 -31.64
C GLN A 597 20.01 -11.41 -33.16
N TYR A 598 18.86 -11.05 -33.72
CA TYR A 598 18.61 -11.11 -35.17
C TYR A 598 19.52 -10.17 -35.96
#